data_AF-A0A117SQ55-F1
#
_entry.id   AF-A0A117SQ55-F1
#
_cell.length_a   1.000
_cell.length_b   1.000
_cell.length_c   1.000
_cell.angle_alpha   90.00
_cell.angle_beta   90.00
_cell.angle_gamma   90.00
#
_symmetry.space_group_name_H-M   'P 1'
#
loop_
_entity.id
_entity.type
_entity.pdbx_description
1 polymer ?
#
loop_
_entity_poly.entity_id
_entity_poly.type
_entity_poly.pdbx_seq_one_letter_code
_entity_poly.pdbx_strand_id
1 'polypeptide(L)'
;MEREGLQAVNAWIQAFNRIGKSESNFHSFELLRGGDSVTATLVLQGIESSGTCLMGPYALASISLVGDKVSLKLASGNYQRCGQGPDETAERREPSQDKVIDLGNDPELVNAVRSVKTEGDFVSLLEVALELAASA
;
A
#
# COMPACT_ATOMS: atom_id res chain seq x y z
N MET A 1 13.78 -13.24 -11.29
CA MET A 1 12.68 -13.21 -10.32
C MET A 1 13.14 -12.47 -9.08
N GLU A 2 14.15 -12.96 -8.33
CA GLU A 2 14.75 -12.27 -7.16
C GLU A 2 15.05 -10.76 -7.30
N ARG A 3 15.41 -10.29 -8.51
CA ARG A 3 15.71 -8.86 -8.74
C ARG A 3 14.47 -7.97 -8.84
N GLU A 4 13.31 -8.51 -9.22
CA GLU A 4 12.10 -7.70 -9.42
C GLU A 4 11.41 -7.37 -8.10
N GLY A 5 11.35 -8.35 -7.17
CA GLY A 5 10.79 -8.14 -5.84
C GLY A 5 11.60 -7.11 -5.05
N LEU A 6 12.92 -7.28 -5.00
CA LEU A 6 13.83 -6.32 -4.36
C LEU A 6 13.76 -4.92 -4.97
N GLN A 7 13.66 -4.80 -6.31
CA GLN A 7 13.50 -3.50 -6.97
C GLN A 7 12.18 -2.84 -6.58
N ALA A 8 11.08 -3.59 -6.53
CA ALA A 8 9.78 -3.07 -6.14
C ALA A 8 9.76 -2.60 -4.68
N VAL A 9 10.34 -3.39 -3.77
CA VAL A 9 10.48 -3.04 -2.35
C VAL A 9 11.30 -1.77 -2.19
N ASN A 10 12.48 -1.69 -2.81
CA ASN A 10 13.34 -0.51 -2.71
C ASN A 10 12.68 0.77 -3.25
N ALA A 11 12.02 0.68 -4.40
CA ALA A 11 11.34 1.83 -4.99
C ALA A 11 10.16 2.30 -4.13
N TRP A 12 9.40 1.35 -3.54
CA TRP A 12 8.34 1.68 -2.59
C TRP A 12 8.88 2.32 -1.31
N ILE A 13 9.94 1.77 -0.69
CA ILE A 13 10.58 2.33 0.52
C ILE A 13 11.09 3.75 0.25
N GLN A 14 11.70 3.99 -0.91
CA GLN A 14 12.15 5.33 -1.29
C GLN A 14 10.99 6.32 -1.42
N ALA A 15 9.88 5.91 -2.06
CA ALA A 15 8.69 6.74 -2.18
C ALA A 15 8.06 7.01 -0.80
N PHE A 16 7.87 5.98 0.02
CA PHE A 16 7.32 6.07 1.37
C PHE A 16 8.14 7.01 2.24
N ASN A 17 9.46 6.83 2.31
CA ASN A 17 10.35 7.68 3.10
C ASN A 17 10.42 9.12 2.60
N ARG A 18 10.36 9.33 1.28
CA ARG A 18 10.31 10.69 0.70
C ARG A 18 9.05 11.42 1.16
N ILE A 19 7.90 10.76 1.15
CA ILE A 19 6.62 11.35 1.57
C ILE A 19 6.56 11.52 3.09
N GLY A 20 7.00 10.52 3.85
CA GLY A 20 6.95 10.53 5.31
C GLY A 20 7.81 11.61 5.96
N LYS A 21 8.83 12.11 5.26
CA LYS A 21 9.68 13.23 5.68
C LYS A 21 9.10 14.61 5.32
N SER A 22 8.02 14.68 4.54
CA SER A 22 7.33 15.93 4.22
C SER A 22 6.55 16.44 5.44
N GLU A 23 6.57 17.75 5.66
CA GLU A 23 5.71 18.41 6.67
C GLU A 23 4.23 18.39 6.28
N SER A 24 3.92 18.16 5.01
CA SER A 24 2.56 18.04 4.49
C SER A 24 2.35 16.66 3.86
N ASN A 25 1.84 15.74 4.67
CA ASN A 25 1.44 14.40 4.24
C ASN A 25 0.15 13.95 4.94
N PHE A 26 -0.48 12.94 4.37
CA PHE A 26 -1.64 12.25 4.91
C PHE A 26 -1.43 10.75 4.78
N HIS A 27 -1.78 10.00 5.83
CA HIS A 27 -1.81 8.55 5.79
C HIS A 27 -3.22 8.06 6.04
N SER A 28 -3.54 6.91 5.44
CA SER A 28 -4.81 6.21 5.65
C SER A 28 -4.56 4.71 5.71
N PHE A 29 -5.26 4.06 6.62
CA PHE A 29 -5.31 2.61 6.73
C PHE A 29 -6.73 2.12 6.49
N GLU A 30 -6.87 1.08 5.66
CA GLU A 30 -8.13 0.41 5.39
C GLU A 30 -7.97 -1.09 5.62
N LEU A 31 -8.94 -1.68 6.32
CA LEU A 31 -9.02 -3.12 6.54
C LEU A 31 -10.38 -3.63 6.07
N LEU A 32 -10.37 -4.43 5.00
CA LEU A 32 -11.56 -5.07 4.44
C LEU A 32 -11.52 -6.57 4.75
N ARG A 33 -12.66 -7.10 5.20
CA ARG A 33 -12.85 -8.52 5.50
C ARG A 33 -14.12 -9.01 4.82
N GLY A 34 -14.03 -10.16 4.14
CA GLY A 34 -15.18 -10.76 3.48
C GLY A 34 -15.00 -12.26 3.31
N GLY A 35 -15.82 -13.07 4.01
CA GLY A 35 -15.65 -14.53 4.03
C GLY A 35 -14.25 -14.90 4.49
N ASP A 36 -13.51 -15.62 3.63
CA ASP A 36 -12.12 -16.01 3.85
C ASP A 36 -11.08 -15.01 3.35
N SER A 37 -11.51 -13.86 2.85
CA SER A 37 -10.61 -12.81 2.36
C SER A 37 -10.34 -11.74 3.40
N VAL A 38 -9.07 -11.29 3.44
CA VAL A 38 -8.62 -10.14 4.22
C VAL A 38 -7.80 -9.27 3.30
N THR A 39 -8.06 -7.96 3.26
CA THR A 39 -7.20 -6.99 2.57
C THR A 39 -6.93 -5.84 3.52
N ALA A 40 -5.66 -5.64 3.83
CA ALA A 40 -5.19 -4.53 4.66
C ALA A 40 -4.33 -3.61 3.78
N THR A 41 -4.69 -2.33 3.71
CA THR A 41 -4.06 -1.36 2.83
C THR A 41 -3.62 -0.14 3.61
N LEU A 42 -2.33 0.21 3.49
CA LEU A 42 -1.77 1.46 3.97
C LEU A 42 -1.45 2.34 2.76
N VAL A 43 -1.87 3.60 2.82
CA VAL A 43 -1.54 4.61 1.82
C VAL A 43 -0.93 5.80 2.53
N LEU A 44 0.19 6.28 2.00
CA LEU A 44 0.82 7.53 2.40
C LEU A 44 0.84 8.47 1.19
N GLN A 45 0.40 9.71 1.38
CA GLN A 45 0.21 10.71 0.33
C GLN A 45 0.89 12.02 0.75
N GLY A 46 1.67 12.61 -0.15
CA GLY A 46 2.14 14.00 0.01
C GLY A 46 1.04 14.95 -0.46
N ILE A 47 0.83 16.06 0.25
CA ILE A 47 -0.23 17.00 -0.08
C ILE A 47 0.34 18.28 -0.67
N GLU A 48 -0.06 18.56 -1.91
CA GLU A 48 0.15 19.84 -2.58
C GLU A 48 -1.21 20.35 -3.08
N SER A 49 -1.58 21.56 -2.67
CA SER A 49 -2.83 22.20 -3.12
C SER A 49 -2.58 22.93 -4.44
N SER A 50 -3.38 22.61 -5.46
CA SER A 50 -3.38 23.30 -6.75
C SER A 50 -4.82 23.66 -7.14
N GLY A 51 -5.25 24.87 -6.81
CA GLY A 51 -6.62 25.32 -7.04
C GLY A 51 -7.62 24.53 -6.20
N THR A 52 -8.58 23.87 -6.86
CA THR A 52 -9.59 22.98 -6.23
C THR A 52 -9.14 21.53 -6.11
N CYS A 53 -7.88 21.24 -6.46
CA CYS A 53 -7.31 19.91 -6.44
C CYS A 53 -6.26 19.76 -5.34
N LEU A 54 -6.27 18.60 -4.70
CA LEU A 54 -5.16 18.09 -3.91
C LEU A 54 -4.39 17.11 -4.79
N MET A 55 -3.08 17.26 -4.88
CA MET A 55 -2.24 16.37 -5.67
C MET A 55 -0.93 16.12 -4.95
N GLY A 56 -0.18 15.14 -5.42
CA GLY A 56 1.14 14.87 -4.88
C GLY A 56 1.56 13.43 -5.10
N PRO A 57 2.74 13.05 -4.57
CA PRO A 57 3.20 11.68 -4.60
C PRO A 57 2.39 10.79 -3.66
N TYR A 58 2.25 9.50 -3.99
CA TYR A 58 1.73 8.49 -3.07
C TYR A 58 2.60 7.24 -3.02
N ALA A 59 2.52 6.52 -1.91
CA ALA A 59 3.02 5.17 -1.71
C ALA A 59 1.92 4.32 -1.07
N LEU A 60 1.65 3.14 -1.62
CA LEU A 60 0.62 2.22 -1.18
C LEU A 60 1.22 0.83 -0.99
N ALA A 61 0.97 0.25 0.18
CA ALA A 61 1.21 -1.17 0.45
C ALA A 61 -0.12 -1.84 0.78
N SER A 62 -0.42 -2.96 0.16
CA SER A 62 -1.62 -3.74 0.45
C SER A 62 -1.27 -5.22 0.58
N ILE A 63 -1.65 -5.83 1.70
CA ILE A 63 -1.52 -7.27 1.91
C ILE A 63 -2.90 -7.87 1.78
N SER A 64 -3.03 -8.80 0.83
CA SER A 64 -4.29 -9.49 0.54
C SER A 64 -4.15 -10.98 0.75
N LEU A 65 -5.06 -11.55 1.52
CA LEU A 65 -5.33 -12.98 1.62
C LEU A 65 -6.60 -13.31 0.84
N VAL A 66 -6.50 -14.23 -0.09
CA VAL A 66 -7.64 -14.81 -0.81
C VAL A 66 -7.52 -16.33 -0.78
N GLY A 67 -8.47 -17.00 -0.14
CA GLY A 67 -8.33 -18.42 0.21
C GLY A 67 -7.18 -18.57 1.21
N ASP A 68 -6.16 -19.35 0.83
CA ASP A 68 -4.94 -19.54 1.63
C ASP A 68 -3.72 -18.86 1.01
N LYS A 69 -3.92 -17.96 0.04
CA LYS A 69 -2.83 -17.32 -0.69
C LYS A 69 -2.66 -15.86 -0.28
N VAL A 70 -1.45 -15.51 0.12
CA VAL A 70 -1.06 -14.17 0.53
C VAL A 70 -0.32 -13.48 -0.60
N SER A 71 -0.66 -12.22 -0.87
CA SER A 71 0.02 -11.37 -1.84
C SER A 71 0.28 -9.99 -1.26
N LEU A 72 1.39 -9.39 -1.67
CA LEU A 72 1.76 -8.02 -1.38
C LEU A 72 1.67 -7.18 -2.65
N LYS A 73 0.82 -6.15 -2.63
CA LYS A 73 0.81 -5.09 -3.64
C LYS A 73 1.61 -3.90 -3.14
N LEU A 74 2.61 -3.49 -3.91
CA LEU A 74 3.35 -2.24 -3.73
C LEU A 74 3.10 -1.34 -4.93
N ALA A 75 2.57 -0.15 -4.68
CA ALA A 75 2.37 0.86 -5.71
C ALA A 75 2.89 2.22 -5.25
N SER A 76 3.42 2.99 -6.18
CA SER A 76 3.84 4.38 -5.95
C SER A 76 3.69 5.19 -7.22
N GLY A 77 3.53 6.49 -7.08
CA GLY A 77 3.31 7.38 -8.23
C GLY A 77 2.78 8.73 -7.78
N ASN A 78 2.00 9.37 -8.64
CA ASN A 78 1.32 10.61 -8.32
C ASN A 78 -0.20 10.38 -8.26
N TYR A 79 -0.86 11.15 -7.42
CA TYR A 79 -2.32 11.22 -7.38
C TYR A 79 -2.78 12.65 -7.60
N GLN A 80 -4.02 12.78 -8.07
CA GLN A 80 -4.74 14.04 -8.13
C GLN A 80 -6.17 13.77 -7.70
N ARG A 81 -6.65 14.52 -6.71
CA ARG A 81 -8.02 14.50 -6.20
C ARG A 81 -8.61 15.90 -6.34
N CYS A 82 -9.54 16.06 -7.27
CA CYS A 82 -10.21 17.36 -7.51
C CYS A 82 -11.65 17.30 -7.04
N GLY A 83 -12.13 18.40 -6.43
CA GLY A 83 -13.56 18.58 -6.18
C GLY A 83 -14.31 18.72 -7.52
N GLN A 84 -15.38 17.95 -7.71
CA GLN A 84 -16.23 17.98 -8.91
C GLN A 84 -17.61 18.63 -8.64
N GLY A 85 -17.94 18.90 -7.38
CA GLY A 85 -19.21 19.46 -6.93
C GLY A 85 -19.32 19.42 -5.40
N PRO A 86 -20.48 19.75 -4.82
CA PRO A 86 -20.75 19.52 -3.40
C PRO A 86 -20.59 18.03 -3.10
N ASP A 87 -19.66 17.67 -2.20
CA ASP A 87 -19.36 16.32 -1.73
C ASP A 87 -18.84 15.31 -2.79
N GLU A 88 -18.59 15.73 -4.03
CA GLU A 88 -18.00 14.88 -5.06
C GLU A 88 -16.50 15.12 -5.20
N THR A 89 -15.72 14.05 -5.04
CA THR A 89 -14.27 14.07 -5.35
C THR A 89 -13.95 12.99 -6.37
N ALA A 90 -13.21 13.37 -7.41
CA ALA A 90 -12.64 12.43 -8.37
C ALA A 90 -11.15 12.27 -8.04
N GLU A 91 -10.73 11.05 -7.68
CA GLU A 91 -9.32 10.70 -7.52
C GLU A 91 -8.81 9.96 -8.75
N ARG A 92 -7.69 10.43 -9.29
CA ARG A 92 -6.91 9.77 -10.32
C ARG A 92 -5.54 9.41 -9.76
N ARG A 93 -5.09 8.19 -10.04
CA ARG A 93 -3.73 7.72 -9.72
C ARG A 93 -2.97 7.42 -10.99
N GLU A 94 -1.73 7.88 -11.03
CA GLU A 94 -0.78 7.65 -12.11
C GLU A 94 0.41 6.89 -11.51
N PRO A 95 0.33 5.54 -11.45
CA PRO A 95 1.40 4.74 -10.87
C PRO A 95 2.65 4.80 -11.74
N SER A 96 3.77 5.20 -11.15
CA SER A 96 5.10 4.92 -11.71
C SER A 96 5.55 3.50 -11.43
N GLN A 97 4.97 2.89 -10.40
CA GLN A 97 5.18 1.50 -10.00
C GLN A 97 3.84 0.92 -9.53
N ASP A 98 3.51 -0.27 -10.01
CA ASP A 98 2.40 -1.09 -9.51
C ASP A 98 2.78 -2.56 -9.66
N LYS A 99 3.12 -3.21 -8.54
CA LYS A 99 3.58 -4.61 -8.52
C LYS A 99 2.80 -5.39 -7.49
N VAL A 100 2.33 -6.57 -7.90
CA VAL A 100 1.78 -7.60 -7.01
C VAL A 100 2.80 -8.73 -6.93
N ILE A 101 3.14 -9.12 -5.70
CA ILE A 101 4.14 -10.14 -5.38
C ILE A 101 3.41 -11.24 -4.63
N ASP A 102 3.54 -12.47 -5.10
CA ASP A 102 3.02 -13.66 -4.46
C ASP A 102 3.92 -14.03 -3.27
N LEU A 103 3.37 -14.02 -2.06
CA LEU A 103 4.10 -14.41 -0.85
C LEU A 103 3.86 -15.88 -0.48
N GLY A 104 3.08 -16.60 -1.28
CA GLY A 104 2.75 -18.00 -1.08
C GLY A 104 1.59 -18.21 -0.10
N ASN A 105 1.61 -19.38 0.55
CA ASN A 105 0.53 -19.89 1.39
C ASN A 105 1.04 -20.46 2.71
N ASP A 106 2.15 -19.91 3.21
CA ASP A 106 2.71 -20.31 4.50
C ASP A 106 1.64 -20.16 5.62
N PRO A 107 1.36 -21.20 6.42
CA PRO A 107 0.31 -21.15 7.43
C PRO A 107 0.53 -20.08 8.51
N GLU A 108 1.77 -19.76 8.88
CA GLU A 108 2.06 -18.72 9.86
C GLU A 108 1.74 -17.35 9.26
N LEU A 109 2.15 -17.10 8.00
CA LEU A 109 1.83 -15.87 7.29
C LEU A 109 0.31 -15.70 7.08
N VAL A 110 -0.38 -16.77 6.66
CA VAL A 110 -1.85 -16.76 6.49
C VAL A 110 -2.54 -16.41 7.81
N ASN A 111 -2.12 -17.04 8.91
CA ASN A 111 -2.69 -16.75 10.23
C ASN A 111 -2.38 -15.33 10.69
N ALA A 112 -1.16 -14.83 10.44
CA ALA A 112 -0.78 -13.46 10.73
C ALA A 112 -1.69 -12.46 10.00
N VAL A 113 -1.88 -12.62 8.69
CA VAL A 113 -2.81 -11.78 7.90
C VAL A 113 -4.24 -11.86 8.43
N ARG A 114 -4.74 -13.05 8.74
CA ARG A 114 -6.09 -13.23 9.30
C ARG A 114 -6.26 -12.50 10.63
N SER A 115 -5.20 -12.38 11.42
CA SER A 115 -5.21 -11.78 12.75
C SER A 115 -5.10 -10.26 12.80
N VAL A 116 -4.75 -9.58 11.68
CA VAL A 116 -4.58 -8.11 11.61
C VAL A 116 -5.85 -7.38 12.03
N LYS A 117 -5.84 -6.59 13.10
CA LYS A 117 -7.00 -5.80 13.56
C LYS A 117 -6.78 -4.31 13.45
N THR A 118 -5.53 -3.89 13.46
CA THR A 118 -5.13 -2.49 13.55
C THR A 118 -4.06 -2.16 12.51
N GLU A 119 -3.84 -0.86 12.29
CA GLU A 119 -2.71 -0.38 11.50
C GLU A 119 -1.36 -0.84 12.09
N GLY A 120 -1.23 -0.89 13.43
CA GLY A 120 0.00 -1.37 14.09
C GLY A 120 0.30 -2.84 13.81
N ASP A 121 -0.72 -3.69 13.80
CA ASP A 121 -0.58 -5.10 13.40
C ASP A 121 -0.14 -5.20 11.93
N PHE A 122 -0.72 -4.37 11.07
CA PHE A 122 -0.38 -4.32 9.66
C PHE A 122 1.07 -3.86 9.42
N VAL A 123 1.54 -2.81 10.10
CA VAL A 123 2.92 -2.31 9.95
C VAL A 123 3.92 -3.38 10.37
N SER A 124 3.65 -4.08 11.48
CA SER A 124 4.50 -5.19 11.94
C SER A 124 4.55 -6.33 10.92
N LEU A 125 3.41 -6.65 10.31
CA LEU A 125 3.31 -7.67 9.25
C LEU A 125 3.96 -7.21 7.93
N LEU A 126 3.90 -5.91 7.63
CA LEU A 126 4.44 -5.34 6.40
C LEU A 126 5.95 -5.51 6.33
N GLU A 127 6.67 -5.39 7.44
CA GLU A 127 8.12 -5.64 7.50
C GLU A 127 8.44 -7.07 6.99
N VAL A 128 7.77 -8.08 7.54
CA VAL A 128 7.92 -9.48 7.13
C VAL A 128 7.55 -9.67 5.65
N ALA A 129 6.44 -9.06 5.22
CA ALA A 129 5.99 -9.13 3.83
C ALA A 129 7.00 -8.51 2.85
N LEU A 130 7.66 -7.40 3.23
CA LEU A 130 8.70 -6.76 2.43
C LEU A 130 9.97 -7.60 2.35
N GLU A 131 10.37 -8.27 3.44
CA GLU A 131 11.52 -9.19 3.45
C GLU A 131 11.30 -10.41 2.55
N LEU A 132 10.11 -11.03 2.65
CA LEU A 132 9.71 -12.12 1.78
C LEU A 132 9.66 -11.68 0.32
N ALA A 133 9.06 -10.52 0.05
CA ALA A 133 8.97 -9.95 -1.29
C ALA A 133 10.34 -9.62 -1.88
N ALA A 134 11.29 -9.13 -1.07
CA ALA A 134 12.65 -8.84 -1.52
C ALA A 134 13.44 -10.10 -1.89
N SER A 135 13.02 -11.26 -1.37
CA SER A 135 13.66 -12.56 -1.57
C SER A 135 13.01 -13.40 -2.69
N ALA A 136 11.96 -12.88 -3.34
CA ALA A 136 11.17 -13.57 -4.37
C ALA A 136 11.58 -13.21 -5.81
#